data_AF-A0AAN4MXV4-F1
#
_entry.id   AF-A0AAN4MXV4-F1
#
_cell.length_a   1.000
_cell.length_b   1.000
_cell.length_c   1.000
_cell.angle_alpha   90.00
_cell.angle_beta   90.00
_cell.angle_gamma   90.00
#
_symmetry.space_group_name_H-M   'P 1'
#
loop_
_entity.id
_entity.type
_entity.pdbx_description
1 polymer ?
#
loop_
_entity_poly.entity_id
_entity_poly.type
_entity_poly.pdbx_seq_one_letter_code
_entity_poly.pdbx_strand_id
1 'polypeptide(L)'
;CDGLKTEQELLDLAAVIKPEEIGTKGIPMASGAISLNFTGGIATVDANMKRVMSTLCAKVVKSKGVVVGPSDFTFKVHGVSLKEGYCFKDECKDTGVDQVWNSTSKSQDEEVSLGYFYQSKAFQVEVVSQSAGQSRTIEIPLEKAQTRNKKYVLKIHPKPASEGKGEFTVTVEAWDAIEADVDFEELALKKDLSADKFEIHDNEMWLLTNNHYETDFGSPKDWFVLKEGTEIVDVKLENLVDEEKRGIVLKESGVVCATSRLNQTDLLGKIVVTVKDKKGVIHIASYTTRIPSCYLRWRDEYTWNTGGVPCCKVVDGVLVYTGMDTGGKGDEFSYTGNWTLGYDSERFSVADVGVLESSGETPENGLLYYDKDGARVAITDAAFGSKLGTSGHFVISLKCKKKDSYYGYVKFKLKRATDGLLVTQVLKIKFDFPTE
;
A
#
# COMPACT_ATOMS: atom_id res chain seq x y z
N CYS A 1 -18.86 4.76 -0.63
CA CYS A 1 -19.56 4.40 -1.88
C CYS A 1 -20.22 3.03 -1.79
N ASP A 2 -20.59 2.57 -0.58
CA ASP A 2 -21.23 1.27 -0.40
C ASP A 2 -22.68 1.38 -0.91
N GLY A 3 -22.94 0.87 -2.11
CA GLY A 3 -24.29 0.87 -2.69
C GLY A 3 -24.38 1.16 -4.18
N LEU A 4 -23.32 1.68 -4.83
CA LEU A 4 -23.29 1.83 -6.29
C LEU A 4 -23.06 0.48 -6.95
N LYS A 5 -23.94 0.07 -7.86
CA LYS A 5 -23.94 -1.23 -8.53
C LYS A 5 -23.79 -1.12 -10.04
N THR A 6 -24.04 0.04 -10.62
CA THR A 6 -23.99 0.26 -12.08
C THR A 6 -23.20 1.52 -12.44
N GLU A 7 -22.69 1.56 -13.67
CA GLU A 7 -22.04 2.75 -14.23
C GLU A 7 -23.00 3.95 -14.25
N GLN A 8 -24.29 3.73 -14.54
CA GLN A 8 -25.28 4.80 -14.55
C GLN A 8 -25.45 5.43 -13.15
N GLU A 9 -25.51 4.61 -12.10
CA GLU A 9 -25.58 5.10 -10.72
C GLU A 9 -24.31 5.88 -10.34
N LEU A 10 -23.14 5.51 -10.89
CA LEU A 10 -21.90 6.25 -10.70
C LEU A 10 -21.94 7.59 -11.43
N LEU A 11 -22.41 7.64 -12.68
CA LEU A 11 -22.53 8.87 -13.47
C LEU A 11 -23.52 9.88 -12.84
N ASP A 12 -24.54 9.38 -12.14
CA ASP A 12 -25.52 10.20 -11.43
C ASP A 12 -25.10 10.55 -9.99
N LEU A 13 -23.90 10.15 -9.55
CA LEU A 13 -23.34 10.53 -8.26
C LEU A 13 -23.16 12.05 -8.19
N ALA A 14 -23.68 12.65 -7.11
CA ALA A 14 -23.55 14.08 -6.84
C ALA A 14 -22.79 14.34 -5.54
N ALA A 15 -21.91 15.34 -5.59
CA ALA A 15 -21.29 15.91 -4.41
C ALA A 15 -22.27 16.86 -3.72
N VAL A 16 -22.27 16.85 -2.39
CA VAL A 16 -23.18 17.66 -1.53
C VAL A 16 -22.41 18.54 -0.53
N ILE A 17 -21.11 18.75 -0.76
CA ILE A 17 -20.29 19.61 0.09
C ILE A 17 -20.76 21.04 -0.09
N LYS A 18 -21.05 21.73 1.02
CA LYS A 18 -21.45 23.13 0.96
C LYS A 18 -20.22 24.04 0.75
N PRO A 19 -20.33 25.16 0.01
CA PRO A 19 -19.21 26.05 -0.24
C PRO A 19 -18.46 26.50 1.04
N GLU A 20 -19.18 26.73 2.13
CA GLU A 20 -18.61 27.13 3.43
C GLU A 20 -17.77 26.04 4.10
N GLU A 21 -17.95 24.77 3.73
CA GLU A 21 -17.24 23.64 4.31
C GLU A 21 -15.90 23.33 3.61
N ILE A 22 -15.65 23.95 2.45
CA ILE A 22 -14.48 23.68 1.60
C ILE A 22 -13.16 23.84 2.35
N GLY A 23 -13.04 24.83 3.24
CA GLY A 23 -11.82 25.05 4.03
C GLY A 23 -11.47 23.89 4.97
N THR A 24 -12.44 23.02 5.30
CA THR A 24 -12.25 21.88 6.21
C THR A 24 -12.38 20.53 5.52
N LYS A 25 -13.29 20.40 4.56
CA LYS A 25 -13.58 19.14 3.86
C LYS A 25 -12.88 19.02 2.50
N GLY A 26 -12.25 20.09 2.03
CA GLY A 26 -11.66 20.18 0.70
C GLY A 26 -12.70 20.38 -0.40
N ILE A 27 -12.20 20.54 -1.62
CA ILE A 27 -13.03 20.66 -2.83
C ILE A 27 -13.20 19.25 -3.42
N PRO A 28 -14.44 18.80 -3.71
CA PRO A 28 -14.65 17.52 -4.36
C PRO A 28 -14.01 17.50 -5.76
N MET A 29 -13.30 16.43 -6.09
CA MET A 29 -12.67 16.20 -7.38
C MET A 29 -13.08 14.84 -7.94
N ALA A 30 -13.18 14.75 -9.26
CA ALA A 30 -13.49 13.50 -9.96
C ALA A 30 -12.84 13.50 -11.34
N SER A 31 -12.38 12.35 -11.80
CA SER A 31 -11.82 12.19 -13.14
C SER A 31 -12.92 12.18 -14.21
N GLY A 32 -12.52 12.21 -15.48
CA GLY A 32 -13.38 11.76 -16.57
C GLY A 32 -13.45 10.23 -16.65
N ALA A 33 -14.25 9.72 -17.59
CA ALA A 33 -14.18 8.31 -17.96
C ALA A 33 -12.81 7.99 -18.57
N ILE A 34 -12.20 6.88 -18.15
CA ILE A 34 -10.89 6.45 -18.62
C ILE A 34 -11.07 5.08 -19.29
N SER A 35 -10.71 4.99 -20.56
CA SER A 35 -10.73 3.72 -21.29
C SER A 35 -9.48 2.92 -20.97
N LEU A 36 -9.68 1.69 -20.48
CA LEU A 36 -8.59 0.77 -20.15
C LEU A 36 -8.27 -0.11 -21.36
N ASN A 37 -7.03 -0.04 -21.86
CA ASN A 37 -6.53 -0.94 -22.90
C ASN A 37 -5.68 -2.04 -22.28
N PHE A 38 -6.26 -3.23 -22.14
CA PHE A 38 -5.58 -4.39 -21.55
C PHE A 38 -4.75 -5.11 -22.61
N THR A 39 -3.52 -4.66 -22.84
CA THR A 39 -2.56 -5.41 -23.65
C THR A 39 -1.61 -6.13 -22.69
N GLY A 40 -1.87 -7.42 -22.42
CA GLY A 40 -1.02 -8.22 -21.51
C GLY A 40 -1.45 -8.26 -20.04
N GLY A 41 -2.72 -7.95 -19.74
CA GLY A 41 -3.31 -8.16 -18.41
C GLY A 41 -3.18 -7.00 -17.41
N ILE A 42 -2.34 -6.00 -17.68
CA ILE A 42 -2.21 -4.77 -16.88
C ILE A 42 -2.43 -3.55 -17.79
N ALA A 43 -3.12 -2.53 -17.29
CA ALA A 43 -3.29 -1.24 -17.93
C ALA A 43 -2.91 -0.12 -16.95
N THR A 44 -1.87 0.65 -17.27
CA THR A 44 -1.52 1.90 -16.56
C THR A 44 -2.25 3.05 -17.24
N VAL A 45 -2.90 3.89 -16.44
CA VAL A 45 -3.63 5.06 -16.95
C VAL A 45 -3.45 6.26 -16.05
N ASP A 46 -3.27 7.43 -16.66
CA ASP A 46 -3.23 8.70 -15.96
C ASP A 46 -4.66 9.21 -15.76
N ALA A 47 -4.99 9.56 -14.52
CA ALA A 47 -6.31 10.03 -14.13
C ALA A 47 -6.29 11.54 -13.84
N ASN A 48 -6.59 12.35 -14.86
CA ASN A 48 -6.69 13.80 -14.67
C ASN A 48 -7.91 14.15 -13.82
N MET A 49 -7.66 14.83 -12.69
CA MET A 49 -8.72 15.19 -11.75
C MET A 49 -9.25 16.59 -12.03
N LYS A 50 -10.59 16.67 -12.16
CA LYS A 50 -11.33 17.92 -12.32
C LYS A 50 -12.09 18.23 -11.03
N ARG A 51 -12.08 19.50 -10.62
CA ARG A 51 -12.98 19.97 -9.55
C ARG A 51 -14.42 19.77 -9.98
N VAL A 52 -15.25 19.27 -9.08
CA VAL A 52 -16.70 19.20 -9.29
C VAL A 52 -17.31 20.60 -9.25
N MET A 53 -16.68 21.52 -8.51
CA MET A 53 -17.09 22.92 -8.39
C MET A 53 -16.30 23.85 -9.32
N SER A 54 -16.94 24.92 -9.74
CA SER A 54 -16.36 26.08 -10.40
C SER A 54 -16.16 27.22 -9.38
N THR A 55 -15.34 28.21 -9.71
CA THR A 55 -15.10 29.37 -8.84
C THR A 55 -15.39 30.69 -9.54
N LEU A 56 -15.97 31.62 -8.80
CA LEU A 56 -16.13 33.01 -9.22
C LEU A 56 -15.09 33.87 -8.49
N CYS A 57 -14.39 34.69 -9.25
CA CYS A 57 -13.36 35.60 -8.79
C CYS A 57 -13.69 37.02 -9.25
N ALA A 58 -13.15 38.02 -8.56
CA ALA A 58 -13.16 39.40 -9.00
C ALA A 58 -11.75 39.96 -9.07
N LYS A 59 -11.54 40.89 -10.00
CA LYS A 59 -10.30 41.63 -10.15
C LYS A 59 -10.62 43.07 -10.56
N VAL A 60 -10.15 44.04 -9.78
CA VAL A 60 -10.22 45.45 -10.18
C VAL A 60 -8.98 45.80 -10.98
N VAL A 61 -9.17 46.13 -12.25
CA VAL A 61 -8.09 46.51 -13.16
C VAL A 61 -7.63 47.92 -12.84
N LYS A 62 -6.30 48.07 -12.68
CA LYS A 62 -5.69 49.36 -12.35
C LYS A 62 -5.99 50.40 -13.43
N SER A 63 -6.51 51.55 -13.02
CA SER A 63 -6.86 52.67 -13.89
C SER A 63 -6.24 53.96 -13.37
N LYS A 64 -5.80 54.85 -14.27
CA LYS A 64 -5.10 56.08 -13.89
C LYS A 64 -6.07 57.02 -13.17
N GLY A 65 -5.73 57.40 -11.93
CA GLY A 65 -6.51 58.37 -11.15
C GLY A 65 -7.70 57.80 -10.36
N VAL A 66 -7.83 56.47 -10.26
CA VAL A 66 -8.88 55.82 -9.46
C VAL A 66 -8.26 54.85 -8.46
N VAL A 67 -8.59 54.98 -7.17
CA VAL A 67 -8.12 54.10 -6.09
C VAL A 67 -9.31 53.40 -5.45
N VAL A 68 -9.76 52.30 -6.07
CA VAL A 68 -10.78 51.38 -5.56
C VAL A 68 -10.31 49.95 -5.72
N GLY A 69 -10.62 49.08 -4.75
CA GLY A 69 -10.34 47.65 -4.79
C GLY A 69 -11.62 46.81 -4.76
N PRO A 70 -11.52 45.47 -4.82
CA PRO A 70 -12.69 44.58 -4.82
C PRO A 70 -13.67 44.82 -3.66
N SER A 71 -13.20 45.30 -2.50
CA SER A 71 -14.04 45.62 -1.34
C SER A 71 -15.03 46.77 -1.55
N ASP A 72 -14.85 47.59 -2.60
CA ASP A 72 -15.84 48.62 -2.97
C ASP A 72 -17.09 48.02 -3.64
N PHE A 73 -17.03 46.74 -4.01
CA PHE A 73 -18.08 46.08 -4.78
C PHE A 73 -18.75 44.98 -3.97
N THR A 74 -20.08 44.92 -4.11
CA THR A 74 -20.90 43.79 -3.67
C THR A 74 -21.34 43.00 -4.89
N PHE A 75 -21.23 41.67 -4.81
CA PHE A 75 -21.51 40.76 -5.92
C PHE A 75 -22.76 39.96 -5.59
N LYS A 76 -23.89 40.33 -6.20
CA LYS A 76 -25.13 39.55 -6.07
C LYS A 76 -25.23 38.59 -7.25
N VAL A 77 -25.32 37.31 -6.96
CA VAL A 77 -25.34 36.24 -7.94
C VAL A 77 -26.71 35.59 -7.89
N HIS A 78 -27.36 35.50 -9.04
CA HIS A 78 -28.73 35.04 -9.17
C HIS A 78 -28.78 33.72 -9.95
N GLY A 79 -29.38 32.69 -9.35
CA GLY A 79 -29.57 31.38 -9.99
C GLY A 79 -28.34 30.47 -9.99
N VAL A 80 -27.47 30.58 -8.99
CA VAL A 80 -26.25 29.75 -8.86
C VAL A 80 -26.49 28.51 -8.00
N SER A 81 -25.95 27.37 -8.42
CA SER A 81 -26.11 26.08 -7.72
C SER A 81 -25.10 25.93 -6.59
N LEU A 82 -25.58 25.84 -5.34
CA LEU A 82 -24.72 25.73 -4.14
C LEU A 82 -24.99 24.46 -3.32
N LYS A 83 -26.02 23.67 -3.67
CA LYS A 83 -26.46 22.53 -2.87
C LYS A 83 -25.77 21.24 -3.27
N GLU A 84 -25.77 20.93 -4.56
CA GLU A 84 -25.20 19.70 -5.09
C GLU A 84 -24.81 19.83 -6.57
N GLY A 85 -23.87 18.99 -7.01
CA GLY A 85 -23.45 18.93 -8.40
C GLY A 85 -22.90 17.56 -8.79
N TYR A 86 -23.06 17.18 -10.05
CA TYR A 86 -22.65 15.87 -10.54
C TYR A 86 -21.13 15.73 -10.55
N CYS A 87 -20.64 14.58 -10.10
CA CYS A 87 -19.20 14.29 -10.07
C CYS A 87 -18.63 14.02 -11.45
N PHE A 88 -19.37 13.34 -12.34
CA PHE A 88 -18.83 12.76 -13.57
C PHE A 88 -19.43 13.31 -14.87
N LYS A 89 -20.43 14.20 -14.79
CA LYS A 89 -21.05 14.84 -15.97
C LYS A 89 -21.28 16.34 -15.77
N ASP A 90 -21.31 17.05 -16.89
CA ASP A 90 -21.54 18.51 -16.94
C ASP A 90 -23.03 18.79 -17.13
N GLU A 91 -23.75 18.82 -16.01
CA GLU A 91 -25.19 19.05 -15.99
C GLU A 91 -25.59 19.75 -14.67
N CYS A 92 -26.55 20.67 -14.74
CA CYS A 92 -27.09 21.33 -13.56
C CYS A 92 -28.12 20.44 -12.86
N LYS A 93 -27.91 20.12 -11.58
CA LYS A 93 -28.81 19.24 -10.82
C LYS A 93 -29.91 19.99 -10.06
N ASP A 94 -29.62 21.19 -9.58
CA ASP A 94 -30.57 21.99 -8.81
C ASP A 94 -31.14 23.17 -9.63
N THR A 95 -32.03 23.96 -9.01
CA THR A 95 -32.69 25.11 -9.65
C THR A 95 -31.91 26.42 -9.55
N GLY A 96 -30.78 26.43 -8.84
CA GLY A 96 -30.05 27.62 -8.46
C GLY A 96 -30.69 28.38 -7.29
N VAL A 97 -29.87 29.19 -6.60
CA VAL A 97 -30.27 30.10 -5.52
C VAL A 97 -29.62 31.47 -5.71
N ASP A 98 -30.15 32.46 -5.01
CA ASP A 98 -29.54 33.79 -4.93
C ASP A 98 -28.49 33.84 -3.82
N GLN A 99 -27.33 34.41 -4.12
CA GLN A 99 -26.20 34.48 -3.20
C GLN A 99 -25.55 35.86 -3.26
N VAL A 100 -25.12 36.36 -2.10
CA VAL A 100 -24.33 37.59 -2.03
C VAL A 100 -22.92 37.26 -1.59
N TRP A 101 -21.93 37.69 -2.37
CA TRP A 101 -20.52 37.60 -2.04
C TRP A 101 -19.90 38.98 -1.93
N ASN A 102 -18.93 39.10 -1.04
CA ASN A 102 -18.18 40.33 -0.78
C ASN A 102 -16.70 39.99 -0.66
N SER A 103 -15.84 40.96 -0.97
CA SER A 103 -14.40 40.86 -0.72
C SER A 103 -13.97 41.86 0.34
N THR A 104 -12.94 41.52 1.10
CA THR A 104 -12.26 42.46 2.02
C THR A 104 -11.01 43.08 1.40
N SER A 105 -10.59 42.64 0.21
CA SER A 105 -9.37 43.16 -0.43
C SER A 105 -9.55 44.57 -0.95
N LYS A 106 -8.59 45.43 -0.59
CA LYS A 106 -8.46 46.80 -1.11
C LYS A 106 -7.44 46.89 -2.25
N SER A 107 -6.73 45.81 -2.55
CA SER A 107 -5.65 45.81 -3.53
C SER A 107 -6.21 45.92 -4.95
N GLN A 108 -5.63 46.80 -5.73
CA GLN A 108 -5.84 46.80 -7.18
C GLN A 108 -4.99 45.71 -7.83
N ASP A 109 -5.46 45.20 -8.97
CA ASP A 109 -4.78 44.18 -9.78
C ASP A 109 -4.65 42.78 -9.12
N GLU A 110 -5.04 42.65 -7.86
CA GLU A 110 -5.21 41.38 -7.16
C GLU A 110 -6.50 40.69 -7.63
N GLU A 111 -6.39 39.40 -7.93
CA GLU A 111 -7.56 38.55 -8.15
C GLU A 111 -7.98 37.93 -6.82
N VAL A 112 -9.25 38.11 -6.46
CA VAL A 112 -9.83 37.58 -5.23
C VAL A 112 -10.87 36.53 -5.54
N SER A 113 -10.80 35.38 -4.86
CA SER A 113 -11.88 34.38 -4.91
C SER A 113 -13.07 34.90 -4.13
N LEU A 114 -14.25 34.89 -4.76
CA LEU A 114 -15.51 35.27 -4.14
C LEU A 114 -16.22 34.06 -3.54
N GLY A 115 -16.23 32.94 -4.28
CA GLY A 115 -16.90 31.73 -3.85
C GLY A 115 -16.76 30.57 -4.84
N TYR A 116 -17.25 29.41 -4.39
CA TYR A 116 -17.36 28.19 -5.18
C TYR A 116 -18.82 27.86 -5.41
N PHE A 117 -19.10 27.24 -6.56
CA PHE A 117 -20.44 26.82 -6.94
C PHE A 117 -20.40 25.58 -7.83
N TYR A 118 -21.50 24.83 -7.87
CA TYR A 118 -21.67 23.67 -8.74
C TYR A 118 -22.14 24.07 -10.14
N GLN A 119 -22.19 23.10 -11.04
CA GLN A 119 -22.76 23.28 -12.38
C GLN A 119 -24.15 23.91 -12.28
N SER A 120 -24.32 25.08 -12.89
CA SER A 120 -25.52 25.91 -12.79
C SER A 120 -26.20 26.03 -14.15
N LYS A 121 -27.47 26.43 -14.15
CA LYS A 121 -28.08 26.99 -15.36
C LYS A 121 -27.42 28.34 -15.71
N ALA A 122 -27.89 29.00 -16.76
CA ALA A 122 -27.51 30.40 -16.98
C ALA A 122 -27.79 31.22 -15.70
N PHE A 123 -26.79 31.98 -15.26
CA PHE A 123 -26.86 32.75 -14.02
C PHE A 123 -26.35 34.17 -14.25
N GLN A 124 -26.77 35.09 -13.39
CA GLN A 124 -26.42 36.51 -13.51
C GLN A 124 -25.61 36.97 -12.32
N VAL A 125 -24.67 37.88 -12.56
CA VAL A 125 -23.90 38.55 -11.52
C VAL A 125 -24.14 40.06 -11.61
N GLU A 126 -24.87 40.61 -10.65
CA GLU A 126 -24.97 42.05 -10.42
C GLU A 126 -23.79 42.51 -9.56
N VAL A 127 -22.92 43.32 -10.16
CA VAL A 127 -21.80 43.98 -9.48
C VAL A 127 -22.26 45.39 -9.08
N VAL A 128 -22.32 45.65 -7.78
CA VAL A 128 -22.80 46.93 -7.21
C VAL A 128 -21.63 47.67 -6.58
N SER A 129 -21.31 48.88 -7.07
CA SER A 129 -20.28 49.73 -6.46
C SER A 129 -20.88 50.58 -5.34
N GLN A 130 -20.23 50.54 -4.18
CA GLN A 130 -20.57 51.35 -3.01
C GLN A 130 -20.19 52.81 -3.23
N SER A 131 -19.00 53.09 -3.80
CA SER A 131 -18.53 54.46 -4.04
C SER A 131 -19.24 55.16 -5.20
N ALA A 132 -19.59 54.45 -6.26
CA ALA A 132 -20.24 55.03 -7.45
C ALA A 132 -21.77 55.08 -7.34
N GLY A 133 -22.38 54.21 -6.53
CA GLY A 133 -23.83 54.04 -6.50
C GLY A 133 -24.41 53.57 -7.85
N GLN A 134 -23.63 52.77 -8.60
CA GLN A 134 -24.02 52.17 -9.86
C GLN A 134 -23.94 50.63 -9.75
N SER A 135 -24.75 49.92 -10.54
CA SER A 135 -24.63 48.48 -10.72
C SER A 135 -24.50 48.09 -12.19
N ARG A 136 -23.83 46.96 -12.43
CA ARG A 136 -23.67 46.33 -13.75
C ARG A 136 -23.98 44.86 -13.62
N THR A 137 -24.85 44.35 -14.48
CA THR A 137 -25.20 42.93 -14.52
C THR A 137 -24.52 42.26 -15.71
N ILE A 138 -23.96 41.07 -15.47
CA ILE A 138 -23.41 40.21 -16.51
C ILE A 138 -24.08 38.85 -16.41
N GLU A 139 -24.38 38.27 -17.56
CA GLU A 139 -24.91 36.92 -17.67
C GLU A 139 -23.78 35.93 -18.01
N ILE A 140 -23.75 34.81 -17.29
CA ILE A 140 -22.98 33.63 -17.66
C ILE A 140 -23.95 32.67 -18.35
N PRO A 141 -23.75 32.38 -19.64
CA PRO A 141 -24.70 31.57 -20.40
C PRO A 141 -24.64 30.09 -19.99
N LEU A 142 -25.70 29.37 -20.32
CA LEU A 142 -25.92 27.97 -19.96
C LEU A 142 -24.73 27.07 -20.31
N GLU A 143 -24.25 27.17 -21.55
CA GLU A 143 -23.14 26.38 -22.08
C GLU A 143 -21.83 26.54 -21.31
N LYS A 144 -21.63 27.68 -20.62
CA LYS A 144 -20.49 27.88 -19.74
C LYS A 144 -20.82 27.39 -18.33
N ALA A 145 -21.95 27.83 -17.79
CA ALA A 145 -22.36 27.59 -16.40
C ALA A 145 -22.54 26.10 -16.03
N GLN A 146 -22.92 25.25 -17.00
CA GLN A 146 -23.13 23.82 -16.76
C GLN A 146 -21.85 22.99 -16.71
N THR A 147 -20.69 23.58 -17.04
CA THR A 147 -19.40 22.86 -17.04
C THR A 147 -18.69 22.99 -15.70
N ARG A 148 -18.14 21.87 -15.22
CA ARG A 148 -17.35 21.83 -13.98
C ARG A 148 -15.92 22.33 -14.20
N ASN A 149 -15.21 22.55 -13.09
CA ASN A 149 -13.80 22.95 -13.08
C ASN A 149 -13.49 24.23 -13.88
N LYS A 150 -14.40 25.20 -13.87
CA LYS A 150 -14.18 26.51 -14.50
C LYS A 150 -13.81 27.57 -13.48
N LYS A 151 -13.01 28.53 -13.94
CA LYS A 151 -12.72 29.76 -13.20
C LYS A 151 -13.28 30.95 -13.98
N TYR A 152 -14.16 31.72 -13.34
CA TYR A 152 -14.77 32.91 -13.89
C TYR A 152 -14.21 34.14 -13.19
N VAL A 153 -13.54 35.03 -13.93
CA VAL A 153 -12.96 36.25 -13.37
C VAL A 153 -13.73 37.47 -13.86
N LEU A 154 -14.41 38.14 -12.94
CA LEU A 154 -15.06 39.44 -13.14
C LEU A 154 -13.99 40.53 -13.13
N LYS A 155 -13.62 41.03 -14.32
CA LYS A 155 -12.70 42.15 -14.48
C LYS A 155 -13.47 43.46 -14.44
N ILE A 156 -13.27 44.21 -13.37
CA ILE A 156 -13.90 45.51 -13.16
C ILE A 156 -12.94 46.60 -13.64
N HIS A 157 -13.42 47.48 -14.50
CA HIS A 157 -12.65 48.58 -15.08
C HIS A 157 -13.22 49.92 -14.62
N PRO A 158 -12.68 50.52 -13.54
CA PRO A 158 -13.10 51.84 -13.07
C PRO A 158 -12.67 52.94 -14.05
N LYS A 159 -13.55 53.91 -14.30
CA LYS A 159 -13.25 55.12 -15.06
C LYS A 159 -13.04 56.32 -14.13
N PRO A 160 -12.06 57.19 -14.41
CA PRO A 160 -11.91 58.44 -13.66
C PRO A 160 -13.12 59.35 -13.90
N ALA A 161 -13.71 59.87 -12.82
CA ALA A 161 -14.84 60.78 -12.89
C ALA A 161 -14.34 62.21 -13.14
N SER A 162 -14.54 62.74 -14.36
CA SER A 162 -14.29 64.15 -14.61
C SER A 162 -15.43 65.07 -14.13
N GLU A 163 -16.68 64.57 -13.98
CA GLU A 163 -17.85 65.42 -13.67
C GLU A 163 -18.96 64.77 -12.80
N GLY A 164 -18.67 63.72 -12.02
CA GLY A 164 -19.64 63.09 -11.10
C GLY A 164 -19.79 61.58 -11.29
N LYS A 165 -20.24 60.90 -10.21
CA LYS A 165 -20.38 59.44 -9.97
C LYS A 165 -19.50 58.55 -10.86
N GLY A 166 -18.40 58.04 -10.30
CA GLY A 166 -17.48 57.13 -11.00
C GLY A 166 -18.21 56.04 -11.78
N GLU A 167 -17.82 55.83 -13.03
CA GLU A 167 -18.37 54.74 -13.85
C GLU A 167 -17.45 53.53 -13.83
N PHE A 168 -18.00 52.34 -14.09
CA PHE A 168 -17.21 51.16 -14.38
C PHE A 168 -17.87 50.26 -15.42
N THR A 169 -17.05 49.47 -16.10
CA THR A 169 -17.49 48.34 -16.92
C THR A 169 -17.00 47.04 -16.29
N VAL A 170 -17.69 45.94 -16.58
CA VAL A 170 -17.28 44.62 -16.12
C VAL A 170 -17.23 43.67 -17.31
N THR A 171 -16.16 42.89 -17.41
CA THR A 171 -16.02 41.79 -18.36
C THR A 171 -15.79 40.48 -17.60
N VAL A 172 -16.13 39.35 -18.24
CA VAL A 172 -15.88 38.01 -17.67
C VAL A 172 -14.88 37.29 -18.55
N GLU A 173 -13.83 36.77 -17.92
CA GLU A 173 -12.96 35.78 -18.54
C GLU A 173 -13.21 34.42 -17.90
N ALA A 174 -13.40 33.40 -18.75
CA ALA A 174 -13.60 32.02 -18.34
C ALA A 174 -12.49 31.17 -18.93
N TRP A 175 -11.86 30.33 -18.12
CA TRP A 175 -10.91 29.33 -18.58
C TRP A 175 -11.02 28.04 -17.76
N ASP A 176 -10.49 26.97 -18.32
CA ASP A 176 -10.33 25.70 -17.64
C ASP A 176 -9.36 25.86 -16.47
N ALA A 177 -9.81 25.53 -15.26
CA ALA A 177 -8.91 25.48 -14.14
C ALA A 177 -7.93 24.32 -14.36
N ILE A 178 -6.66 24.55 -14.01
CA ILE A 178 -5.59 23.56 -14.17
C ILE A 178 -6.06 22.24 -13.54
N GLU A 179 -6.08 21.20 -14.39
CA GLU A 179 -6.27 19.81 -13.96
C GLU A 179 -5.07 19.45 -13.09
N ALA A 180 -5.36 18.99 -11.88
CA ALA A 180 -4.30 18.54 -10.99
C ALA A 180 -4.04 17.08 -11.33
N ASP A 181 -2.80 16.78 -11.71
CA ASP A 181 -2.33 15.41 -11.72
C ASP A 181 -2.27 14.93 -10.27
N VAL A 182 -2.90 13.79 -10.00
CA VAL A 182 -2.75 13.15 -8.69
C VAL A 182 -1.61 12.19 -8.82
N ASP A 183 -0.43 12.71 -8.52
CA ASP A 183 0.78 11.93 -8.36
C ASP A 183 0.62 11.02 -7.14
N PHE A 184 0.30 9.74 -7.39
CA PHE A 184 0.22 8.70 -6.38
C PHE A 184 1.61 8.15 -5.98
N GLU A 185 2.74 8.70 -6.49
CA GLU A 185 4.10 8.29 -6.15
C GLU A 185 4.56 8.80 -4.76
N GLU A 186 3.71 8.71 -3.74
CA GLU A 186 4.10 9.03 -2.36
C GLU A 186 4.90 7.90 -1.69
N LEU A 187 4.83 6.69 -2.25
CA LEU A 187 5.37 5.47 -1.67
C LEU A 187 5.91 4.54 -2.77
N ALA A 188 7.17 4.11 -2.65
CA ALA A 188 7.77 3.12 -3.54
C ALA A 188 8.39 1.97 -2.75
N LEU A 189 8.43 0.76 -3.31
CA LEU A 189 9.15 -0.35 -2.70
C LEU A 189 10.67 -0.14 -2.81
N LYS A 190 11.41 -0.43 -1.75
CA LYS A 190 12.88 -0.47 -1.80
C LYS A 190 13.37 -1.56 -2.74
N LYS A 191 14.37 -1.23 -3.55
CA LYS A 191 15.00 -2.17 -4.51
C LYS A 191 16.17 -2.94 -3.91
N ASP A 192 16.65 -2.53 -2.74
CA ASP A 192 17.83 -3.07 -2.04
C ASP A 192 17.46 -3.96 -0.83
N LEU A 193 16.25 -4.52 -0.83
CA LEU A 193 15.84 -5.50 0.17
C LEU A 193 16.68 -6.78 0.09
N SER A 194 16.81 -7.50 1.22
CA SER A 194 17.65 -8.69 1.31
C SER A 194 17.19 -9.80 0.35
N ALA A 195 18.03 -10.14 -0.63
CA ALA A 195 17.72 -11.14 -1.65
C ALA A 195 17.49 -12.56 -1.08
N ASP A 196 17.93 -12.84 0.15
CA ASP A 196 17.67 -14.12 0.82
C ASP A 196 16.24 -14.22 1.39
N LYS A 197 15.51 -13.09 1.47
CA LYS A 197 14.17 -12.98 2.06
C LYS A 197 13.14 -12.40 1.08
N PHE A 198 13.58 -11.60 0.11
CA PHE A 198 12.71 -10.88 -0.81
C PHE A 198 13.13 -11.16 -2.25
N GLU A 199 12.14 -11.45 -3.09
CA GLU A 199 12.25 -11.37 -4.55
C GLU A 199 11.31 -10.26 -5.03
N ILE A 200 11.86 -9.24 -5.68
CA ILE A 200 11.09 -8.08 -6.15
C ILE A 200 10.91 -8.20 -7.66
N HIS A 201 9.64 -8.26 -8.07
CA HIS A 201 9.22 -8.14 -9.46
C HIS A 201 8.55 -6.77 -9.66
N ASP A 202 8.45 -6.29 -10.90
CA ASP A 202 8.01 -4.92 -11.20
C ASP A 202 6.70 -4.51 -10.50
N ASN A 203 5.80 -5.46 -10.20
CA ASN A 203 4.53 -5.23 -9.51
C ASN A 203 4.21 -6.24 -8.38
N GLU A 204 5.15 -7.10 -7.99
CA GLU A 204 4.92 -8.11 -6.96
C GLU A 204 6.11 -8.21 -6.01
N MET A 205 5.83 -8.26 -4.71
CA MET A 205 6.82 -8.60 -3.70
C MET A 205 6.64 -10.06 -3.30
N TRP A 206 7.70 -10.85 -3.44
CA TRP A 206 7.72 -12.24 -3.04
C TRP A 206 8.46 -12.36 -1.70
N LEU A 207 7.78 -12.90 -0.70
CA LEU A 207 8.34 -13.13 0.63
C LEU A 207 8.78 -14.58 0.74
N LEU A 208 10.08 -14.79 0.77
CA LEU A 208 10.69 -16.12 0.75
C LEU A 208 10.69 -16.69 2.17
N THR A 209 9.67 -17.47 2.51
CA THR A 209 9.58 -18.11 3.82
C THR A 209 10.50 -19.32 3.89
N ASN A 210 11.36 -19.35 4.90
CA ASN A 210 12.09 -20.55 5.29
C ASN A 210 11.78 -20.90 6.75
N ASN A 211 12.04 -22.14 7.13
CA ASN A 211 11.72 -22.65 8.47
C ASN A 211 12.82 -22.28 9.50
N HIS A 212 13.72 -21.34 9.18
CA HIS A 212 14.65 -20.76 10.16
C HIS A 212 13.87 -19.77 11.01
N TYR A 213 13.79 -20.01 12.32
CA TYR A 213 13.27 -19.08 13.33
C TYR A 213 12.15 -18.13 12.85
N GLU A 214 11.04 -18.66 12.33
CA GLU A 214 9.89 -17.85 11.89
C GLU A 214 10.31 -16.67 10.99
N THR A 215 11.09 -16.91 9.92
CA THR A 215 11.69 -15.90 9.00
C THR A 215 11.25 -14.47 9.32
N ASP A 216 12.09 -13.75 10.06
CA ASP A 216 11.86 -12.36 10.41
C ASP A 216 12.12 -11.46 9.20
N PHE A 217 11.08 -10.83 8.67
CA PHE A 217 11.18 -9.90 7.53
C PHE A 217 11.41 -8.45 7.97
N GLY A 218 11.52 -8.18 9.27
CA GLY A 218 11.65 -6.85 9.85
C GLY A 218 10.33 -6.09 9.88
N SER A 219 10.41 -4.78 10.11
CA SER A 219 9.24 -3.91 10.06
C SER A 219 8.88 -3.57 8.61
N PRO A 220 7.62 -3.73 8.20
CA PRO A 220 7.18 -3.32 6.87
C PRO A 220 7.40 -1.85 6.54
N LYS A 221 7.46 -0.98 7.55
CA LYS A 221 7.73 0.45 7.35
C LYS A 221 9.09 0.68 6.69
N ASP A 222 10.04 -0.21 6.95
CA ASP A 222 11.39 -0.13 6.40
C ASP A 222 11.48 -0.67 4.96
N TRP A 223 10.41 -1.25 4.42
CA TRP A 223 10.41 -1.83 3.07
C TRP A 223 10.13 -0.80 1.98
N PHE A 224 9.74 0.41 2.37
CA PHE A 224 9.32 1.45 1.45
C PHE A 224 10.24 2.67 1.51
N VAL A 225 10.31 3.38 0.38
CA VAL A 225 10.87 4.72 0.25
C VAL A 225 9.72 5.71 0.29
N LEU A 226 9.82 6.68 1.18
CA LEU A 226 8.82 7.73 1.39
C LEU A 226 9.29 9.04 0.76
N LYS A 227 8.35 9.79 0.17
CA LYS A 227 8.58 11.18 -0.24
C LYS A 227 8.83 12.05 0.98
N GLU A 228 9.63 13.11 0.82
CA GLU A 228 9.95 14.01 1.94
C GLU A 228 8.67 14.60 2.57
N GLY A 229 8.56 14.46 3.89
CA GLY A 229 7.42 14.96 4.67
C GLY A 229 6.21 14.02 4.70
N THR A 230 6.32 12.76 4.28
CA THR A 230 5.29 11.73 4.49
C THR A 230 5.69 10.74 5.58
N GLU A 231 4.70 10.11 6.21
CA GLU A 231 4.90 9.06 7.22
C GLU A 231 3.97 7.87 7.03
N ILE A 232 4.44 6.65 7.30
CA ILE A 232 3.60 5.44 7.35
C ILE A 232 2.95 5.36 8.72
N VAL A 233 1.63 5.53 8.75
CA VAL A 233 0.84 5.50 9.98
C VAL A 233 0.31 4.11 10.31
N ASP A 234 0.01 3.29 9.29
CA ASP A 234 -0.53 1.94 9.48
C ASP A 234 -0.09 0.98 8.38
N VAL A 235 0.03 -0.30 8.73
CA VAL A 235 0.33 -1.39 7.79
C VAL A 235 -0.55 -2.59 8.13
N LYS A 236 -1.19 -3.15 7.10
CA LYS A 236 -2.08 -4.30 7.23
C LYS A 236 -1.74 -5.37 6.21
N LEU A 237 -1.78 -6.62 6.65
CA LEU A 237 -1.60 -7.80 5.79
C LEU A 237 -2.97 -8.40 5.48
N GLU A 238 -3.25 -8.68 4.21
CA GLU A 238 -4.53 -9.27 3.78
C GLU A 238 -4.28 -10.50 2.91
N ASN A 239 -4.93 -11.62 3.24
CA ASN A 239 -4.85 -12.90 2.53
C ASN A 239 -3.43 -13.49 2.42
N LEU A 240 -2.61 -13.27 3.45
CA LEU A 240 -1.23 -13.79 3.53
C LEU A 240 -1.07 -14.92 4.56
N VAL A 241 -2.19 -15.47 5.01
CA VAL A 241 -2.30 -16.66 5.89
C VAL A 241 -3.40 -17.54 5.33
N ASP A 242 -3.16 -18.84 5.23
CA ASP A 242 -4.17 -19.80 4.79
C ASP A 242 -5.05 -20.34 5.93
N GLU A 243 -6.01 -21.19 5.57
CA GLU A 243 -6.97 -21.80 6.53
C GLU A 243 -6.28 -22.64 7.62
N GLU A 244 -5.10 -23.17 7.32
CA GLU A 244 -4.26 -23.97 8.20
C GLU A 244 -3.28 -23.12 9.03
N LYS A 245 -3.43 -21.78 8.98
CA LYS A 245 -2.60 -20.77 9.64
C LYS A 245 -1.14 -20.77 9.17
N ARG A 246 -0.89 -21.16 7.93
CA ARG A 246 0.42 -21.12 7.25
C ARG A 246 0.55 -19.80 6.50
N GLY A 247 1.70 -19.15 6.56
CA GLY A 247 1.94 -17.91 5.83
C GLY A 247 2.85 -16.96 6.58
N ILE A 248 2.47 -15.68 6.64
CA ILE A 248 3.16 -14.66 7.43
C ILE A 248 2.17 -13.88 8.27
N VAL A 249 2.63 -13.40 9.42
CA VAL A 249 1.81 -12.60 10.34
C VAL A 249 2.57 -11.33 10.74
N LEU A 250 1.83 -10.25 10.95
CA LEU A 250 2.34 -9.03 11.58
C LEU A 250 2.18 -9.20 13.10
N LYS A 251 3.30 -9.27 13.82
CA LYS A 251 3.32 -9.36 15.28
C LYS A 251 2.97 -8.00 15.90
N GLU A 252 2.53 -8.02 17.17
CA GLU A 252 2.27 -6.79 17.95
C GLU A 252 3.50 -5.87 18.04
N SER A 253 4.71 -6.43 17.93
CA SER A 253 5.96 -5.69 17.85
C SER A 253 6.12 -4.85 16.57
N GLY A 254 5.23 -5.01 15.57
CA GLY A 254 5.33 -4.34 14.27
C GLY A 254 6.26 -5.04 13.26
N VAL A 255 6.66 -6.28 13.57
CA VAL A 255 7.54 -7.10 12.72
C VAL A 255 6.72 -8.15 11.99
N VAL A 256 7.03 -8.38 10.71
CA VAL A 256 6.42 -9.47 9.94
C VAL A 256 7.28 -10.73 10.05
N CYS A 257 6.66 -11.84 10.44
CA CYS A 257 7.31 -13.13 10.59
C CYS A 257 6.57 -14.20 9.80
N ALA A 258 7.30 -15.18 9.26
CA ALA A 258 6.69 -16.41 8.80
C ALA A 258 6.07 -17.18 9.96
N THR A 259 4.97 -17.90 9.72
CA THR A 259 4.45 -18.83 10.72
C THR A 259 5.33 -20.08 10.79
N SER A 260 5.17 -20.87 11.85
CA SER A 260 6.00 -22.06 12.11
C SER A 260 5.84 -23.19 11.08
N ARG A 261 4.75 -23.18 10.32
CA ARG A 261 4.43 -24.18 9.30
C ARG A 261 4.65 -23.58 7.90
N LEU A 262 5.43 -24.29 7.10
CA LEU A 262 5.69 -23.92 5.71
C LEU A 262 4.44 -24.01 4.83
N ASN A 263 4.29 -23.07 3.91
CA ASN A 263 3.19 -23.05 2.94
C ASN A 263 3.30 -24.24 1.98
N GLN A 264 2.21 -24.96 1.78
CA GLN A 264 2.16 -26.06 0.82
C GLN A 264 1.69 -25.63 -0.58
N THR A 265 1.02 -24.49 -0.65
CA THR A 265 0.58 -23.84 -1.89
C THR A 265 1.02 -22.39 -1.87
N ASP A 266 1.17 -21.80 -3.05
CA ASP A 266 1.48 -20.37 -3.13
C ASP A 266 0.32 -19.56 -2.55
N LEU A 267 0.64 -18.57 -1.73
CA LEU A 267 -0.32 -17.61 -1.21
C LEU A 267 -0.21 -16.32 -2.00
N LEU A 268 -1.35 -15.76 -2.39
CA LEU A 268 -1.44 -14.48 -3.06
C LEU A 268 -2.33 -13.55 -2.21
N GLY A 269 -1.72 -12.48 -1.72
CA GLY A 269 -2.38 -11.48 -0.91
C GLY A 269 -1.85 -10.09 -1.20
N LYS A 270 -2.01 -9.20 -0.24
CA LYS A 270 -1.53 -7.82 -0.37
C LYS A 270 -1.09 -7.24 0.96
N ILE A 271 -0.17 -6.30 0.85
CA ILE A 271 0.21 -5.42 1.96
C ILE A 271 -0.40 -4.07 1.68
N VAL A 272 -1.24 -3.62 2.61
CA VAL A 272 -1.92 -2.34 2.56
C VAL A 272 -1.17 -1.39 3.48
N VAL A 273 -0.73 -0.26 2.93
CA VAL A 273 0.05 0.75 3.65
C VAL A 273 -0.74 2.04 3.66
N THR A 274 -0.94 2.58 4.85
CA THR A 274 -1.58 3.89 5.03
C THR A 274 -0.50 4.93 5.27
N VAL A 275 -0.45 5.93 4.39
CA VAL A 275 0.53 7.02 4.40
C VAL A 275 -0.19 8.32 4.73
N LYS A 276 0.45 9.16 5.54
CA LYS A 276 0.00 10.50 5.85
C LYS A 276 0.97 11.52 5.27
N ASP A 277 0.46 12.48 4.51
CA ASP A 277 1.27 13.54 3.93
C ASP A 277 1.52 14.70 4.92
N LYS A 278 2.38 15.65 4.52
CA LYS A 278 2.70 16.85 5.31
C LYS A 278 1.50 17.75 5.62
N LYS A 279 0.40 17.63 4.86
CA LYS A 279 -0.85 18.37 5.06
C LYS A 279 -1.85 17.59 5.93
N GLY A 280 -1.49 16.37 6.34
CA GLY A 280 -2.34 15.47 7.12
C GLY A 280 -3.36 14.68 6.30
N VAL A 281 -3.24 14.69 4.96
CA VAL A 281 -4.07 13.87 4.06
C VAL A 281 -3.63 12.42 4.15
N ILE A 282 -4.60 11.51 4.17
CA ILE A 282 -4.36 10.07 4.26
C ILE A 282 -4.50 9.43 2.88
N HIS A 283 -3.49 8.67 2.50
CA HIS A 283 -3.43 7.89 1.28
C HIS A 283 -3.27 6.41 1.61
N ILE A 284 -3.82 5.55 0.76
CA ILE A 284 -3.75 4.10 0.94
C ILE A 284 -3.13 3.52 -0.32
N ALA A 285 -1.99 2.86 -0.14
CA ALA A 285 -1.32 2.10 -1.19
C ALA A 285 -1.43 0.61 -0.89
N SER A 286 -1.44 -0.22 -1.94
CA SER A 286 -1.45 -1.67 -1.78
C SER A 286 -0.49 -2.34 -2.75
N TYR A 287 0.26 -3.31 -2.25
CA TYR A 287 1.24 -4.06 -3.03
C TYR A 287 0.87 -5.53 -3.05
N THR A 288 0.73 -6.09 -4.25
CA THR A 288 0.55 -7.52 -4.45
C THR A 288 1.73 -8.26 -3.85
N THR A 289 1.43 -9.21 -2.97
CA THR A 289 2.43 -9.96 -2.23
C THR A 289 2.19 -11.44 -2.40
N ARG A 290 3.24 -12.15 -2.82
CA ARG A 290 3.22 -13.60 -2.99
C ARG A 290 4.08 -14.26 -1.92
N ILE A 291 3.61 -15.38 -1.41
CA ILE A 291 4.42 -16.27 -0.57
C ILE A 291 4.51 -17.61 -1.30
N PRO A 292 5.68 -17.98 -1.83
CA PRO A 292 5.85 -19.25 -2.51
C PRO A 292 5.57 -20.45 -1.59
N SER A 293 5.08 -21.53 -2.18
CA SER A 293 5.06 -22.87 -1.59
C SER A 293 6.48 -23.35 -1.32
N CYS A 294 6.64 -24.11 -0.24
CA CYS A 294 7.92 -24.71 0.08
C CYS A 294 8.33 -25.75 -0.95
N TYR A 295 9.62 -25.78 -1.27
CA TYR A 295 10.19 -26.76 -2.20
C TYR A 295 10.42 -28.11 -1.53
N LEU A 296 10.63 -28.08 -0.21
CA LEU A 296 10.95 -29.24 0.60
C LEU A 296 10.45 -29.03 2.03
N ARG A 297 9.86 -30.06 2.62
CA ARG A 297 9.32 -30.05 3.98
C ARG A 297 9.46 -31.41 4.64
N TRP A 298 9.40 -31.45 5.96
CA TRP A 298 9.07 -32.70 6.65
C TRP A 298 7.67 -33.16 6.23
N ARG A 299 7.53 -34.45 5.96
CA ARG A 299 6.23 -35.02 5.60
C ARG A 299 5.39 -35.19 6.87
N ASP A 300 4.19 -34.61 6.89
CA ASP A 300 3.36 -34.56 8.11
C ASP A 300 2.99 -35.96 8.63
N GLU A 301 2.86 -36.95 7.74
CA GLU A 301 2.56 -38.34 8.11
C GLU A 301 3.79 -39.17 8.46
N TYR A 302 5.01 -38.59 8.39
CA TYR A 302 6.22 -39.35 8.62
C TYR A 302 6.33 -39.78 10.09
N THR A 303 6.49 -41.08 10.26
CA THR A 303 6.82 -41.72 11.53
C THR A 303 7.91 -42.77 11.30
N TRP A 304 8.80 -42.91 12.28
CA TRP A 304 9.78 -44.00 12.29
C TRP A 304 9.83 -44.63 13.67
N ASN A 305 9.91 -45.95 13.68
CA ASN A 305 9.93 -46.76 14.89
C ASN A 305 11.17 -47.66 14.84
N THR A 306 11.87 -47.77 15.96
CA THR A 306 13.00 -48.70 16.14
C THR A 306 12.58 -49.78 17.14
N GLY A 307 12.56 -51.04 16.72
CA GLY A 307 12.14 -52.15 17.60
C GLY A 307 10.71 -52.04 18.12
N GLY A 308 9.82 -51.37 17.39
CA GLY A 308 8.42 -51.13 17.79
C GLY A 308 8.20 -49.90 18.68
N VAL A 309 9.27 -49.17 19.03
CA VAL A 309 9.18 -47.91 19.80
C VAL A 309 9.24 -46.72 18.84
N PRO A 310 8.22 -45.83 18.81
CA PRO A 310 8.27 -44.62 18.02
C PRO A 310 9.42 -43.72 18.43
N CYS A 311 10.31 -43.45 17.47
CA CYS A 311 11.50 -42.64 17.65
C CYS A 311 11.44 -41.34 16.86
N CYS A 312 10.71 -41.28 15.73
CA CYS A 312 10.48 -40.03 14.99
C CYS A 312 9.01 -39.80 14.68
N LYS A 313 8.56 -38.54 14.76
CA LYS A 313 7.28 -38.08 14.20
C LYS A 313 7.36 -36.62 13.81
N VAL A 314 6.52 -36.18 12.88
CA VAL A 314 6.40 -34.76 12.53
C VAL A 314 5.23 -34.14 13.30
N VAL A 315 5.48 -33.02 13.97
CA VAL A 315 4.47 -32.25 14.71
C VAL A 315 4.59 -30.80 14.29
N ASP A 316 3.51 -30.23 13.75
CA ASP A 316 3.45 -28.83 13.28
C ASP A 316 4.62 -28.44 12.35
N GLY A 317 5.00 -29.34 11.44
CA GLY A 317 6.09 -29.11 10.49
C GLY A 317 7.50 -29.23 11.09
N VAL A 318 7.64 -29.73 12.32
CA VAL A 318 8.92 -30.01 13.00
C VAL A 318 9.10 -31.52 13.15
N LEU A 319 10.26 -32.04 12.74
CA LEU A 319 10.62 -33.42 13.05
C LEU A 319 10.99 -33.54 14.53
N VAL A 320 10.24 -34.30 15.30
CA VAL A 320 10.53 -34.63 16.69
C VAL A 320 11.22 -35.99 16.72
N TYR A 321 12.49 -36.00 17.15
CA TYR A 321 13.31 -37.21 17.27
C TYR A 321 13.62 -37.51 18.75
N THR A 322 13.07 -38.61 19.27
CA THR A 322 13.27 -39.10 20.65
C THR A 322 14.31 -40.20 20.83
N GLY A 323 14.72 -40.87 19.74
CA GLY A 323 15.58 -42.06 19.78
C GLY A 323 17.04 -41.83 19.37
N MET A 324 17.47 -40.58 19.20
CA MET A 324 18.81 -40.29 18.68
C MET A 324 19.89 -40.59 19.71
N ASP A 325 21.00 -41.18 19.24
CA ASP A 325 22.21 -41.36 20.03
C ASP A 325 22.82 -40.01 20.44
N THR A 326 23.39 -39.94 21.64
CA THR A 326 23.98 -38.71 22.20
C THR A 326 25.52 -38.67 22.09
N GLY A 327 26.13 -39.75 21.59
CA GLY A 327 27.57 -39.87 21.39
C GLY A 327 28.05 -39.31 20.05
N GLY A 328 27.16 -38.77 19.22
CA GLY A 328 27.47 -38.26 17.89
C GLY A 328 27.34 -39.29 16.77
N LYS A 329 26.77 -40.48 17.04
CA LYS A 329 26.44 -41.43 15.97
C LYS A 329 25.32 -40.84 15.10
N GLY A 330 25.53 -40.88 13.78
CA GLY A 330 24.55 -40.38 12.82
C GLY A 330 23.54 -41.43 12.40
N ASP A 331 22.30 -41.00 12.23
CA ASP A 331 21.22 -41.78 11.60
C ASP A 331 20.92 -41.24 10.21
N GLU A 332 20.61 -42.15 9.29
CA GLU A 332 20.41 -41.87 7.88
C GLU A 332 18.92 -41.73 7.53
N PHE A 333 18.58 -40.67 6.81
CA PHE A 333 17.24 -40.31 6.37
C PHE A 333 17.19 -40.24 4.85
N SER A 334 16.12 -40.76 4.23
CA SER A 334 15.91 -40.62 2.79
C SER A 334 15.30 -39.26 2.46
N TYR A 335 15.86 -38.55 1.48
CA TYR A 335 15.20 -37.40 0.85
C TYR A 335 14.52 -37.77 -0.49
N THR A 336 14.56 -39.05 -0.88
CA THR A 336 13.97 -39.56 -2.12
C THR A 336 12.70 -40.36 -1.87
N GLY A 337 11.87 -40.51 -2.92
CA GLY A 337 10.65 -41.34 -2.87
C GLY A 337 9.54 -40.78 -2.00
N ASN A 338 9.62 -39.51 -1.58
CA ASN A 338 8.64 -38.84 -0.70
C ASN A 338 8.33 -39.61 0.59
N TRP A 339 9.30 -40.36 1.13
CA TRP A 339 9.20 -40.96 2.46
C TRP A 339 9.31 -39.87 3.53
N THR A 340 10.52 -39.35 3.78
CA THR A 340 10.78 -38.55 5.00
C THR A 340 10.37 -37.11 4.76
N LEU A 341 10.61 -36.68 3.53
CA LEU A 341 10.41 -35.34 3.06
C LEU A 341 9.29 -35.33 2.02
N GLY A 342 8.42 -34.32 2.09
CA GLY A 342 7.63 -33.91 0.94
C GLY A 342 8.50 -33.01 0.09
N TYR A 343 8.80 -33.42 -1.14
CA TYR A 343 9.79 -32.77 -1.98
C TYR A 343 9.33 -32.66 -3.43
N ASP A 344 9.47 -31.46 -4.00
CA ASP A 344 9.21 -31.21 -5.42
C ASP A 344 10.42 -31.66 -6.27
N SER A 345 10.49 -32.96 -6.50
CA SER A 345 11.54 -33.59 -7.30
C SER A 345 11.47 -33.29 -8.79
N GLU A 346 10.35 -32.71 -9.27
CA GLU A 346 10.20 -32.34 -10.68
C GLU A 346 10.90 -31.01 -10.97
N ARG A 347 10.79 -30.05 -10.05
CA ARG A 347 11.37 -28.70 -10.23
C ARG A 347 12.75 -28.54 -9.59
N PHE A 348 13.11 -29.39 -8.64
CA PHE A 348 14.36 -29.24 -7.88
C PHE A 348 15.17 -30.54 -7.81
N SER A 349 16.47 -30.43 -7.56
CA SER A 349 17.38 -31.50 -7.14
C SER A 349 18.11 -31.12 -5.85
N VAL A 350 18.28 -32.03 -4.89
CA VAL A 350 19.08 -31.77 -3.68
C VAL A 350 20.56 -31.72 -4.07
N ALA A 351 21.20 -30.57 -3.87
CA ALA A 351 22.60 -30.34 -4.20
C ALA A 351 23.53 -30.47 -2.98
N ASP A 352 23.05 -30.09 -1.79
CA ASP A 352 23.81 -30.14 -0.54
C ASP A 352 22.88 -30.19 0.67
N VAL A 353 23.36 -30.77 1.77
CA VAL A 353 22.67 -30.80 3.06
C VAL A 353 23.68 -30.51 4.15
N GLY A 354 23.33 -29.61 5.07
CA GLY A 354 24.20 -29.19 6.15
C GLY A 354 23.45 -28.64 7.34
N VAL A 355 24.18 -28.21 8.36
CA VAL A 355 23.64 -27.37 9.44
C VAL A 355 23.50 -25.94 8.95
N LEU A 356 22.48 -25.21 9.42
CA LEU A 356 22.27 -23.83 9.00
C LEU A 356 23.34 -22.88 9.57
N GLU A 357 23.65 -23.00 10.85
CA GLU A 357 24.63 -22.19 11.56
C GLU A 357 25.62 -23.13 12.28
N SER A 358 26.92 -22.87 12.12
CA SER A 358 28.01 -23.62 12.76
C SER A 358 28.93 -22.67 13.53
N SER A 359 29.69 -23.21 14.50
CA SER A 359 30.69 -22.41 15.25
C SER A 359 31.95 -22.07 14.46
N GLY A 360 32.08 -22.54 13.21
CA GLY A 360 33.24 -22.31 12.36
C GLY A 360 34.44 -23.24 12.59
N GLU A 361 34.49 -24.02 13.68
CA GLU A 361 35.61 -24.91 13.99
C GLU A 361 35.55 -26.24 13.22
N THR A 362 34.34 -26.75 12.95
CA THR A 362 34.08 -27.89 12.06
C THR A 362 32.64 -27.78 11.51
N PRO A 363 32.39 -28.09 10.22
CA PRO A 363 31.04 -28.06 9.63
C PRO A 363 30.01 -28.96 10.32
N GLU A 364 30.46 -29.92 11.13
CA GLU A 364 29.63 -30.91 11.83
C GLU A 364 29.13 -30.45 13.21
N ASN A 365 29.54 -29.26 13.69
CA ASN A 365 29.09 -28.70 14.97
C ASN A 365 28.06 -27.58 14.75
N GLY A 366 26.85 -27.97 14.40
CA GLY A 366 25.71 -27.07 14.26
C GLY A 366 25.21 -26.54 15.60
N LEU A 367 24.78 -25.28 15.61
CA LEU A 367 24.22 -24.61 16.79
C LEU A 367 22.86 -25.19 17.16
N LEU A 368 22.64 -25.36 18.47
CA LEU A 368 21.37 -25.80 19.05
C LEU A 368 20.76 -24.70 19.92
N TYR A 369 19.46 -24.81 20.14
CA TYR A 369 18.67 -23.82 20.86
C TYR A 369 17.70 -24.45 21.86
N TYR A 370 17.42 -23.76 22.97
CA TYR A 370 16.41 -24.16 23.96
C TYR A 370 14.99 -23.71 23.56
N ASP A 371 13.98 -24.46 24.02
CA ASP A 371 12.55 -24.28 23.71
C ASP A 371 11.97 -22.92 24.11
N LYS A 372 12.24 -22.48 25.35
CA LYS A 372 11.44 -21.42 26.00
C LYS A 372 11.81 -20.00 25.59
N ASP A 373 13.07 -19.76 25.20
CA ASP A 373 13.58 -18.40 24.98
C ASP A 373 14.40 -18.26 23.70
N GLY A 374 14.53 -19.32 22.89
CA GLY A 374 15.43 -19.34 21.74
C GLY A 374 16.90 -19.11 22.11
N ALA A 375 17.26 -19.32 23.39
CA ALA A 375 18.61 -19.17 23.87
C ALA A 375 19.53 -20.21 23.23
N ARG A 376 20.72 -19.75 22.81
CA ARG A 376 21.75 -20.61 22.22
C ARG A 376 22.33 -21.56 23.25
N VAL A 377 22.47 -22.82 22.89
CA VAL A 377 23.17 -23.84 23.68
C VAL A 377 24.67 -23.71 23.41
N ALA A 378 25.48 -23.78 24.46
CA ALA A 378 26.93 -23.79 24.30
C ALA A 378 27.38 -25.04 23.54
N ILE A 379 28.23 -24.86 22.52
CA ILE A 379 28.66 -25.95 21.63
C ILE A 379 29.40 -27.08 22.39
N THR A 380 30.04 -26.72 23.50
CA THR A 380 30.70 -27.67 24.40
C THR A 380 29.72 -28.59 25.10
N ASP A 381 28.45 -28.22 25.19
CA ASP A 381 27.42 -28.95 25.93
C ASP A 381 26.51 -29.74 25.02
N ALA A 382 26.14 -29.18 23.86
CA ALA A 382 25.48 -29.91 22.79
C ALA A 382 25.78 -29.32 21.40
N ALA A 383 25.87 -30.20 20.40
CA ALA A 383 25.98 -29.84 18.99
C ALA A 383 25.27 -30.89 18.14
N PHE A 384 24.72 -30.48 16.99
CA PHE A 384 24.15 -31.42 16.02
C PHE A 384 24.87 -31.33 14.68
N GLY A 385 25.00 -32.47 14.01
CA GLY A 385 25.58 -32.55 12.67
C GLY A 385 24.50 -32.85 11.64
N SER A 386 24.67 -32.32 10.44
CA SER A 386 23.94 -32.79 9.27
C SER A 386 24.82 -32.72 8.03
N LYS A 387 24.77 -33.75 7.20
CA LYS A 387 25.52 -33.85 5.94
C LYS A 387 24.83 -34.76 4.95
N LEU A 388 25.15 -34.59 3.66
CA LEU A 388 24.81 -35.58 2.65
C LEU A 388 25.40 -36.95 3.02
N GLY A 389 24.57 -37.99 2.88
CA GLY A 389 24.91 -39.38 3.12
C GLY A 389 25.18 -40.11 1.81
N THR A 390 24.75 -41.37 1.74
CA THR A 390 24.78 -42.13 0.49
C THR A 390 23.74 -41.58 -0.51
N SER A 391 23.81 -42.00 -1.78
CA SER A 391 22.93 -41.49 -2.83
C SER A 391 21.45 -41.56 -2.43
N GLY A 392 20.78 -40.40 -2.35
CA GLY A 392 19.36 -40.30 -1.97
C GLY A 392 19.11 -40.13 -0.48
N HIS A 393 20.17 -40.03 0.32
CA HIS A 393 20.12 -39.97 1.77
C HIS A 393 20.95 -38.84 2.38
N PHE A 394 20.60 -38.45 3.59
CA PHE A 394 21.34 -37.50 4.42
C PHE A 394 21.42 -38.01 5.85
N VAL A 395 22.46 -37.60 6.56
CA VAL A 395 22.73 -38.04 7.94
C VAL A 395 22.45 -36.89 8.89
N ILE A 396 21.83 -37.19 10.03
CA ILE A 396 21.73 -36.28 11.18
C ILE A 396 22.42 -36.97 12.36
N SER A 397 23.20 -36.22 13.14
CA SER A 397 23.80 -36.69 14.39
C SER A 397 23.59 -35.69 15.51
N LEU A 398 23.62 -36.17 16.75
CA LEU A 398 23.56 -35.34 17.94
C LEU A 398 24.67 -35.75 18.92
N LYS A 399 25.38 -34.77 19.46
CA LYS A 399 26.30 -34.95 20.56
C LYS A 399 25.89 -34.05 21.69
N CYS A 400 25.57 -34.61 22.87
CA CYS A 400 25.23 -33.79 24.04
C CYS A 400 25.70 -34.43 25.34
N LYS A 401 26.06 -33.59 26.32
CA LYS A 401 26.41 -34.04 27.69
C LYS A 401 25.17 -34.34 28.52
N LYS A 402 24.08 -33.62 28.28
CA LYS A 402 22.82 -33.71 29.03
C LYS A 402 21.68 -34.04 28.06
N LYS A 403 20.82 -34.97 28.45
CA LYS A 403 19.53 -35.21 27.79
C LYS A 403 18.58 -34.07 28.17
N ASP A 404 18.37 -33.15 27.24
CA ASP A 404 17.48 -32.00 27.37
C ASP A 404 16.78 -31.77 26.02
N SER A 405 15.73 -30.95 25.98
CA SER A 405 15.06 -30.62 24.72
C SER A 405 15.90 -29.60 23.93
N TYR A 406 16.32 -29.97 22.72
CA TYR A 406 17.11 -29.12 21.83
C TYR A 406 16.45 -28.93 20.47
N TYR A 407 16.61 -27.75 19.88
CA TYR A 407 16.18 -27.46 18.52
C TYR A 407 17.36 -27.18 17.60
N GLY A 408 17.34 -27.79 16.42
CA GLY A 408 18.32 -27.60 15.35
C GLY A 408 17.65 -27.26 14.02
N TYR A 409 18.46 -26.79 13.07
CA TYR A 409 18.01 -26.32 11.76
C TYR A 409 18.85 -26.94 10.64
N VAL A 410 18.23 -27.85 9.88
CA VAL A 410 18.86 -28.52 8.73
C VAL A 410 18.70 -27.64 7.50
N LYS A 411 19.82 -27.29 6.85
CA LYS A 411 19.88 -26.51 5.63
C LYS A 411 20.00 -27.44 4.42
N PHE A 412 19.03 -27.36 3.51
CA PHE A 412 19.07 -27.99 2.20
C PHE A 412 19.40 -26.93 1.15
N LYS A 413 20.39 -27.19 0.30
CA LYS A 413 20.57 -26.44 -0.95
C LYS A 413 19.93 -27.22 -2.08
N LEU A 414 19.01 -26.59 -2.77
CA LEU A 414 18.25 -27.18 -3.87
C LEU A 414 18.66 -26.48 -5.16
N LYS A 415 18.94 -27.27 -6.19
CA LYS A 415 19.22 -26.77 -7.53
C LYS A 415 17.94 -26.81 -8.36
N ARG A 416 17.50 -25.64 -8.80
CA ARG A 416 16.32 -25.48 -9.66
C ARG A 416 16.58 -26.03 -11.06
N ALA A 417 15.65 -26.80 -11.59
CA ALA A 417 15.82 -27.52 -12.86
C ALA A 417 15.87 -26.58 -14.08
N THR A 418 15.17 -25.44 -14.04
CA THR A 418 15.01 -24.55 -15.19
C THR A 418 16.25 -23.72 -15.53
N ASP A 419 16.99 -23.27 -14.52
CA ASP A 419 18.13 -22.36 -14.68
C ASP A 419 19.35 -22.73 -13.83
N GLY A 420 19.26 -23.80 -13.04
CA GLY A 420 20.35 -24.25 -12.17
C GLY A 420 20.58 -23.37 -10.94
N LEU A 421 19.70 -22.40 -10.65
CA LEU A 421 19.83 -21.55 -9.47
C LEU A 421 19.81 -22.40 -8.20
N LEU A 422 20.72 -22.10 -7.27
CA LEU A 422 20.73 -22.70 -5.94
C LEU A 422 19.83 -21.89 -5.01
N VAL A 423 18.79 -22.52 -4.49
CA VAL A 423 17.92 -21.97 -3.45
C VAL A 423 18.12 -22.73 -2.15
N THR A 424 17.88 -22.05 -1.02
CA THR A 424 18.03 -22.65 0.31
C THR A 424 16.65 -22.93 0.90
N GLN A 425 16.45 -24.16 1.39
CA GLN A 425 15.32 -24.52 2.24
C GLN A 425 15.86 -24.95 3.61
N VAL A 426 15.31 -24.39 4.68
CA VAL A 426 15.65 -24.77 6.05
C VAL A 426 14.52 -25.62 6.63
N LEU A 427 14.84 -26.66 7.38
CA LEU A 427 13.89 -27.48 8.14
C LEU A 427 14.27 -27.55 9.62
N LYS A 428 13.28 -27.46 10.51
CA LYS A 428 13.48 -27.51 11.97
C LYS A 428 13.39 -28.95 12.49
N ILE A 429 14.28 -29.32 13.39
CA ILE A 429 14.27 -30.59 14.11
C ILE A 429 14.26 -30.32 15.62
N LYS A 430 13.48 -31.10 16.37
CA LYS A 430 13.49 -31.16 17.83
C LYS A 430 14.11 -32.48 18.25
N PHE A 431 15.20 -32.42 18.99
CA PHE A 431 15.72 -33.56 19.73
C PHE A 431 15.07 -33.55 21.11
N ASP A 432 14.37 -34.63 21.43
CA ASP A 432 13.69 -34.78 22.70
C ASP A 432 14.14 -36.09 23.36
N PHE A 433 13.95 -36.21 24.67
CA PHE A 433 14.36 -37.41 25.39
C PHE A 433 13.24 -37.80 26.34
N PRO A 434 12.93 -39.11 26.49
CA PRO A 434 12.02 -39.54 27.55
C PRO A 434 12.58 -39.04 28.89
N THR A 435 11.74 -38.38 29.69
CA THR A 435 12.03 -38.15 31.10
C THR A 435 12.15 -39.49 31.79
N GLU A 436 13.30 -39.73 32.44
CA GLU A 436 13.55 -40.92 33.28
C GLU A 436 12.64 -40.97 34.50
#